data_AF-A0A660Y5H9-F1
#
_entry.id   AF-A0A660Y5H9-F1
#
_cell.length_a   1.000
_cell.length_b   1.000
_cell.length_c   1.000
_cell.angle_alpha   90.00
_cell.angle_beta   90.00
_cell.angle_gamma   90.00
#
_symmetry.space_group_name_H-M   'P 1'
#
loop_
_entity.id
_entity.type
_entity.pdbx_description
1 polymer ?
#
loop_
_entity_poly.entity_id
_entity_poly.type
_entity_poly.pdbx_seq_one_letter_code
_entity_poly.pdbx_strand_id
1 'polypeptide(L)'
;MIGTLASLTILSVGISSAGPVYELRLEGAIAPASAHFLIEGLERAEREGAECLVVELDTPGGLMESMRSMVKALLNSDVPIVTFVYPKGSRAASAGVFVTLAAHIAAMAPGTNIGAAHPVMLGGEGMGKEMSEKVTNDAVAYIKAIAERRGRNQKWAEDAVRKSISSTPEEALKAGVIDVIAEDLEELLEKIDGRKVKLPSGEKVLHTKGAKIVEIR
;
A
#
# COMPACT_ATOMS: atom_id res chain seq x y z
N MET A 1 3.80 -4.19 -69.25
CA MET A 1 4.57 -4.06 -68.00
C MET A 1 3.88 -3.03 -67.12
N ILE A 2 3.06 -3.48 -66.17
CA ILE A 2 2.42 -2.59 -65.18
C ILE A 2 2.91 -3.13 -63.83
N GLY A 3 3.85 -2.42 -63.21
CA GLY A 3 4.39 -2.74 -61.90
C GLY A 3 3.62 -1.97 -60.84
N THR A 4 2.83 -2.67 -60.05
CA THR A 4 2.14 -2.14 -58.88
C THR A 4 3.16 -1.98 -57.73
N LEU A 5 3.45 -0.74 -57.32
CA LEU A 5 4.17 -0.46 -56.08
C LEU A 5 3.21 -0.65 -54.90
N ALA A 6 3.50 -1.63 -54.04
CA ALA A 6 2.87 -1.76 -52.73
C ALA A 6 3.53 -0.77 -51.75
N SER A 7 2.75 0.19 -51.26
CA SER A 7 3.19 1.11 -50.21
C SER A 7 3.09 0.40 -48.87
N LEU A 8 4.23 0.17 -48.21
CA LEU A 8 4.32 -0.45 -46.89
C LEU A 8 4.11 0.63 -45.81
N THR A 9 2.93 0.67 -45.20
CA THR A 9 2.64 1.56 -44.08
C THR A 9 3.24 0.97 -42.81
N ILE A 10 4.34 1.54 -42.34
CA ILE A 10 4.92 1.19 -41.03
C ILE A 10 4.06 1.87 -39.96
N LEU A 11 3.23 1.10 -39.25
CA LEU A 11 2.61 1.58 -38.02
C LEU A 11 3.70 1.70 -36.95
N SER A 12 4.05 2.92 -36.58
CA SER A 12 4.83 3.19 -35.37
C SER A 12 3.97 2.84 -34.15
N VAL A 13 4.24 1.70 -33.53
CA VAL A 13 3.74 1.41 -32.19
C VAL A 13 4.44 2.40 -31.26
N GLY A 14 3.71 3.40 -30.78
CA GLY A 14 4.22 4.33 -29.78
C GLY A 14 4.51 3.54 -28.50
N ILE A 15 5.78 3.35 -28.18
CA ILE A 15 6.19 2.92 -26.85
C ILE A 15 5.90 4.11 -25.94
N SER A 16 4.74 4.10 -25.30
CA SER A 16 4.48 5.02 -24.19
C SER A 16 5.46 4.63 -23.09
N SER A 17 6.44 5.49 -22.82
CA SER A 17 7.32 5.30 -21.67
C SER A 17 6.45 5.25 -20.42
N ALA A 18 6.64 4.22 -19.59
CA ALA A 18 6.02 4.19 -18.26
C ALA A 18 6.36 5.48 -17.50
N GLY A 19 5.42 5.97 -16.70
CA GLY A 19 5.66 7.11 -15.83
C GLY A 19 6.78 6.81 -14.82
N PRO A 20 7.34 7.83 -14.13
CA PRO A 20 8.26 7.57 -13.04
C PRO A 20 7.55 6.84 -11.89
N VAL A 21 8.30 6.05 -11.14
CA VAL A 21 7.88 5.53 -9.84
C VAL A 21 8.22 6.58 -8.81
N TYR A 22 7.23 7.04 -8.07
CA TYR A 22 7.45 7.91 -6.93
C TYR A 22 7.69 7.08 -5.68
N GLU A 23 8.58 7.56 -4.82
CA GLU A 23 8.90 6.92 -3.56
C GLU A 23 8.75 7.94 -2.43
N LEU A 24 8.06 7.55 -1.35
CA LEU A 24 8.04 8.32 -0.10
C LEU A 24 8.24 7.37 1.08
N ARG A 25 8.94 7.85 2.11
CA ARG A 25 9.19 7.08 3.33
C ARG A 25 8.39 7.63 4.50
N LEU A 26 7.63 6.74 5.15
CA LEU A 26 6.95 6.99 6.41
C LEU A 26 7.61 6.20 7.53
N GLU A 27 8.37 6.91 8.36
CA GLU A 27 9.00 6.35 9.56
C GLU A 27 8.41 6.98 10.83
N GLY A 28 8.14 6.14 11.82
CA GLY A 28 7.61 6.56 13.11
C GLY A 28 6.08 6.61 13.15
N ALA A 29 5.54 7.47 14.00
CA ALA A 29 4.12 7.43 14.32
C ALA A 29 3.22 7.90 13.15
N ILE A 30 2.08 7.24 12.99
CA ILE A 30 0.99 7.73 12.14
C ILE A 30 0.32 8.91 12.86
N ALA A 31 0.56 10.11 12.35
CA ALA A 31 0.20 11.38 12.97
C ALA A 31 -0.23 12.38 11.87
N PRO A 32 -0.76 13.58 12.22
CA PRO A 32 -1.25 14.53 11.22
C PRO A 32 -0.18 14.91 10.19
N ALA A 33 1.07 15.08 10.60
CA ALA A 33 2.17 15.42 9.71
C ALA A 33 2.48 14.30 8.70
N SER A 34 2.60 13.04 9.15
CA SER A 34 2.85 11.91 8.25
C SER A 34 1.64 11.62 7.34
N ALA A 35 0.42 11.85 7.81
CA ALA A 35 -0.79 11.75 6.99
C ALA A 35 -0.82 12.81 5.89
N HIS A 36 -0.52 14.06 6.24
CA HIS A 36 -0.43 15.14 5.27
C HIS A 36 0.65 14.87 4.22
N PHE A 37 1.85 14.44 4.65
CA PHE A 37 2.96 14.12 3.76
C PHE A 37 2.61 13.02 2.75
N LEU A 38 1.95 11.94 3.21
CA LEU A 38 1.48 10.88 2.31
C LEU A 38 0.44 11.39 1.31
N ILE A 39 -0.51 12.22 1.75
CA ILE A 39 -1.58 12.75 0.89
C ILE A 39 -0.99 13.69 -0.16
N GLU A 40 -0.10 14.61 0.22
CA GLU A 40 0.58 15.50 -0.73
C GLU A 40 1.47 14.74 -1.71
N GLY A 41 2.17 13.71 -1.22
CA GLY A 41 2.98 12.84 -2.06
C GLY A 41 2.14 12.09 -3.09
N LEU A 42 0.94 11.64 -2.69
CA LEU A 42 -0.02 11.02 -3.60
C LEU A 42 -0.55 11.99 -4.65
N GLU A 43 -0.99 13.19 -4.23
CA GLU A 43 -1.46 14.23 -5.17
C GLU A 43 -0.35 14.64 -6.15
N ARG A 44 0.90 14.67 -5.70
CA ARG A 44 2.06 14.93 -6.57
C ARG A 44 2.24 13.81 -7.59
N ALA A 45 2.21 12.55 -7.15
CA ALA A 45 2.31 11.40 -8.04
C ALA A 45 1.18 11.39 -9.08
N GLU A 46 -0.04 11.75 -8.69
CA GLU A 46 -1.19 11.90 -9.61
C GLU A 46 -0.98 13.02 -10.63
N ARG A 47 -0.62 14.24 -10.17
CA ARG A 47 -0.38 15.39 -11.05
C ARG A 47 0.74 15.15 -12.06
N GLU A 48 1.77 14.40 -11.66
CA GLU A 48 2.96 14.15 -12.48
C GLU A 48 2.87 12.84 -13.31
N GLY A 49 1.70 12.18 -13.32
CA GLY A 49 1.46 11.01 -14.16
C GLY A 49 2.32 9.80 -13.77
N ALA A 50 2.47 9.56 -12.47
CA ALA A 50 3.27 8.48 -11.92
C ALA A 50 2.83 7.10 -12.42
N GLU A 51 3.80 6.20 -12.56
CA GLU A 51 3.49 4.79 -12.79
C GLU A 51 2.85 4.18 -11.55
N CYS A 52 3.48 4.38 -10.40
CA CYS A 52 2.94 4.10 -9.08
C CYS A 52 3.62 4.98 -8.02
N LEU A 53 3.02 5.01 -6.84
CA LEU A 53 3.63 5.51 -5.61
C LEU A 53 4.03 4.34 -4.72
N VAL A 54 5.30 4.23 -4.38
CA VAL A 54 5.81 3.33 -3.35
C VAL A 54 5.91 4.09 -2.03
N VAL A 55 5.27 3.56 -1.00
CA VAL A 55 5.30 4.04 0.37
C VAL A 55 6.13 3.07 1.19
N GLU A 56 7.39 3.41 1.45
CA GLU A 56 8.19 2.67 2.42
C GLU A 56 7.67 2.96 3.83
N LEU A 57 7.40 1.91 4.61
CA LEU A 57 6.69 2.03 5.88
C LEU A 57 7.45 1.34 7.02
N ASP A 58 7.80 2.11 8.04
CA ASP A 58 8.19 1.63 9.36
C ASP A 58 7.43 2.39 10.44
N THR A 59 6.42 1.78 11.02
CA THR A 59 5.56 2.43 12.00
C THR A 59 5.17 1.53 13.18
N PRO A 60 5.25 2.03 14.43
CA PRO A 60 4.61 1.39 15.57
C PRO A 60 3.08 1.55 15.56
N GLY A 61 2.53 2.35 14.65
CA GLY A 61 1.15 2.79 14.63
C GLY A 61 0.98 4.26 14.97
N GLY A 62 -0.22 4.64 15.38
CA GLY A 62 -0.51 6.02 15.73
C GLY A 62 -1.99 6.31 15.82
N LEU A 63 -2.37 7.55 15.48
CA LEU A 63 -3.72 8.06 15.68
C LEU A 63 -4.72 7.47 14.68
N MET A 64 -5.89 7.09 15.20
CA MET A 64 -6.97 6.54 14.37
C MET A 64 -7.44 7.51 13.29
N GLU A 65 -7.54 8.80 13.59
CA GLU A 65 -7.99 9.80 12.61
C GLU A 65 -6.98 9.97 11.46
N SER A 66 -5.68 10.08 11.78
CA SER A 66 -4.62 10.13 10.77
C SER A 66 -4.60 8.86 9.93
N MET A 67 -4.73 7.69 10.55
CA MET A 67 -4.84 6.41 9.84
C MET A 67 -6.04 6.37 8.89
N ARG A 68 -7.23 6.79 9.36
CA ARG A 68 -8.45 6.82 8.54
C ARG A 68 -8.31 7.78 7.36
N SER A 69 -7.67 8.93 7.56
CA SER A 69 -7.40 9.89 6.47
C SER A 69 -6.49 9.30 5.39
N MET A 70 -5.40 8.62 5.78
CA MET A 70 -4.50 7.93 4.85
C MET A 70 -5.23 6.81 4.09
N VAL A 71 -5.95 5.94 4.79
CA VAL A 71 -6.71 4.85 4.16
C VAL A 71 -7.74 5.40 3.16
N LYS A 72 -8.43 6.49 3.52
CA LYS A 72 -9.39 7.14 2.62
C LYS A 72 -8.70 7.63 1.35
N ALA A 73 -7.53 8.27 1.44
CA ALA A 73 -6.76 8.68 0.27
C ALA A 73 -6.37 7.46 -0.58
N LEU A 74 -5.81 6.42 0.05
CA LEU A 74 -5.37 5.20 -0.64
C LEU A 74 -6.50 4.48 -1.41
N LEU A 75 -7.70 4.41 -0.83
CA LEU A 75 -8.85 3.74 -1.45
C LEU A 75 -9.46 4.52 -2.62
N ASN A 76 -9.22 5.83 -2.70
CA ASN A 76 -9.77 6.72 -3.74
C ASN A 76 -8.71 7.21 -4.74
N SER A 77 -7.47 6.72 -4.63
CA SER A 77 -6.36 7.08 -5.50
C SER A 77 -6.56 6.66 -6.95
N ASP A 78 -6.22 7.55 -7.88
CA ASP A 78 -6.15 7.26 -9.32
C ASP A 78 -4.75 6.81 -9.77
N VAL A 79 -3.76 6.83 -8.86
CA VAL A 79 -2.44 6.23 -9.06
C VAL A 79 -2.33 4.91 -8.27
N PRO A 80 -1.70 3.86 -8.84
CA PRO A 80 -1.38 2.65 -8.08
C PRO A 80 -0.49 2.96 -6.87
N ILE A 81 -0.80 2.34 -5.73
CA ILE A 81 -0.07 2.54 -4.48
C ILE A 81 0.48 1.19 -4.03
N VAL A 82 1.77 1.16 -3.76
CA VAL A 82 2.50 0.04 -3.20
C VAL A 82 2.93 0.42 -1.80
N THR A 83 2.47 -0.28 -0.77
CA THR A 83 3.08 -0.14 0.57
C THR A 83 4.15 -1.19 0.72
N PHE A 84 5.36 -0.79 1.13
CA PHE A 84 6.49 -1.67 1.33
C PHE A 84 6.97 -1.55 2.77
N VAL A 85 6.74 -2.58 3.59
CA VAL A 85 7.30 -2.61 4.95
C VAL A 85 8.80 -2.82 4.83
N TYR A 86 9.56 -1.75 5.05
CA TYR A 86 10.97 -1.62 4.72
C TYR A 86 11.59 -0.47 5.54
N PRO A 87 12.90 -0.51 5.88
CA PRO A 87 13.89 -1.56 5.63
C PRO A 87 13.70 -2.83 6.45
N LYS A 88 14.60 -3.80 6.30
CA LYS A 88 14.68 -4.98 7.18
C LYS A 88 14.69 -4.55 8.65
N GLY A 89 13.96 -5.26 9.50
CA GLY A 89 13.77 -4.90 10.92
C GLY A 89 12.62 -3.92 11.18
N SER A 90 12.04 -3.33 10.13
CA SER A 90 10.87 -2.46 10.23
C SER A 90 9.59 -3.23 10.51
N ARG A 91 8.52 -2.48 10.79
CA ARG A 91 7.20 -3.05 11.03
C ARG A 91 6.07 -2.19 10.49
N ALA A 92 4.96 -2.83 10.17
CA ALA A 92 3.66 -2.19 10.00
C ALA A 92 2.76 -2.62 11.17
N ALA A 93 2.93 -1.96 12.31
CA ALA A 93 2.15 -2.24 13.50
C ALA A 93 0.93 -1.31 13.64
N SER A 94 -0.11 -1.79 14.30
CA SER A 94 -1.28 -0.99 14.66
C SER A 94 -1.91 -0.26 13.47
N ALA A 95 -1.94 1.06 13.46
CA ALA A 95 -2.43 1.87 12.34
C ALA A 95 -1.75 1.52 10.99
N GLY A 96 -0.48 1.09 11.01
CA GLY A 96 0.25 0.67 9.81
C GLY A 96 -0.41 -0.50 9.09
N VAL A 97 -1.07 -1.41 9.82
CA VAL A 97 -1.79 -2.54 9.20
C VAL A 97 -2.90 -2.03 8.28
N PHE A 98 -3.69 -1.05 8.75
CA PHE A 98 -4.79 -0.50 7.96
C PHE A 98 -4.28 0.18 6.68
N VAL A 99 -3.20 0.94 6.79
CA VAL A 99 -2.55 1.62 5.65
C VAL A 99 -2.04 0.59 4.64
N THR A 100 -1.29 -0.43 5.10
CA THR A 100 -0.78 -1.50 4.23
C THR A 100 -1.90 -2.26 3.54
N LEU A 101 -2.97 -2.63 4.27
CA LEU A 101 -4.10 -3.35 3.68
C LEU A 101 -4.95 -2.49 2.75
N ALA A 102 -4.82 -1.16 2.77
CA ALA A 102 -5.53 -0.26 1.87
C ALA A 102 -4.81 -0.05 0.53
N ALA A 103 -3.52 -0.38 0.44
CA ALA A 103 -2.72 -0.24 -0.77
C ALA A 103 -3.20 -1.14 -1.92
N HIS A 104 -2.81 -0.81 -3.15
CA HIS A 104 -3.08 -1.68 -4.30
C HIS A 104 -2.20 -2.94 -4.25
N ILE A 105 -0.94 -2.76 -3.85
CA ILE A 105 0.02 -3.83 -3.60
C ILE A 105 0.58 -3.64 -2.19
N ALA A 106 0.59 -4.71 -1.40
CA ALA A 106 1.25 -4.76 -0.11
C ALA A 106 2.50 -5.65 -0.24
N ALA A 107 3.64 -5.10 0.15
CA ALA A 107 4.94 -5.74 0.08
C ALA A 107 5.62 -5.70 1.45
N MET A 108 6.48 -6.67 1.72
CA MET A 108 7.30 -6.71 2.94
C MET A 108 8.73 -7.12 2.61
N ALA A 109 9.69 -6.50 3.29
CA ALA A 109 11.07 -6.97 3.27
C ALA A 109 11.30 -8.14 4.24
N PRO A 110 12.24 -9.04 3.95
CA PRO A 110 12.63 -10.07 4.91
C PRO A 110 13.02 -9.49 6.27
N GLY A 111 12.62 -10.16 7.35
CA GLY A 111 12.88 -9.71 8.72
C GLY A 111 12.02 -8.53 9.19
N THR A 112 10.95 -8.17 8.46
CA THR A 112 9.92 -7.23 8.95
C THR A 112 8.74 -7.96 9.57
N ASN A 113 7.77 -7.23 10.14
CA ASN A 113 6.52 -7.82 10.63
C ASN A 113 5.31 -6.90 10.41
N ILE A 114 4.12 -7.48 10.38
CA ILE A 114 2.83 -6.77 10.24
C ILE A 114 1.80 -7.34 11.21
N GLY A 115 1.04 -6.48 11.90
CA GLY A 115 -0.04 -6.89 12.79
C GLY A 115 -0.20 -6.02 14.03
N ALA A 116 -0.59 -6.61 15.15
CA ALA A 116 -0.82 -5.94 16.43
C ALA A 116 -1.74 -4.70 16.29
N ALA A 117 -2.92 -4.90 15.69
CA ALA A 117 -3.87 -3.85 15.33
C ALA A 117 -4.95 -3.55 16.37
N HIS A 118 -4.76 -4.00 17.61
CA HIS A 118 -5.72 -3.76 18.69
C HIS A 118 -5.73 -2.27 19.11
N PRO A 119 -6.90 -1.61 19.15
CA PRO A 119 -7.00 -0.23 19.60
C PRO A 119 -6.68 -0.08 21.09
N VAL A 120 -5.97 0.99 21.44
CA VAL A 120 -5.66 1.34 22.84
C VAL A 120 -5.87 2.85 23.05
N MET A 121 -6.15 3.26 24.29
CA MET A 121 -6.23 4.68 24.65
C MET A 121 -4.84 5.26 24.95
N LEU A 122 -4.63 6.50 24.52
CA LEU A 122 -3.53 7.32 25.01
C LEU A 122 -3.74 7.62 26.50
N GLY A 123 -2.72 7.38 27.32
CA GLY A 123 -2.73 7.73 28.75
C GLY A 123 -2.83 6.56 29.73
N GLY A 124 -2.94 5.30 29.26
CA GLY A 124 -2.81 4.10 30.10
C GLY A 124 -3.95 3.83 31.09
N GLU A 125 -4.79 4.83 31.40
CA GLU A 125 -6.05 4.60 32.10
C GLU A 125 -7.03 3.89 31.16
N GLY A 126 -7.43 2.69 31.58
CA GLY A 126 -8.17 1.75 30.77
C GLY A 126 -9.47 2.35 30.23
N MET A 127 -9.69 2.19 28.94
CA MET A 127 -11.01 2.37 28.35
C MET A 127 -11.99 1.42 29.08
N GLY A 128 -13.09 1.95 29.60
CA GLY A 128 -14.13 1.11 30.20
C GLY A 128 -14.51 -0.01 29.22
N LYS A 129 -14.71 -1.24 29.73
CA LYS A 129 -14.88 -2.45 28.89
C LYS A 129 -15.86 -2.27 27.73
N GLU A 130 -17.02 -1.67 27.98
CA GLU A 130 -18.03 -1.42 26.94
C GLU A 130 -17.52 -0.49 25.83
N MET A 131 -16.80 0.58 26.19
CA MET A 131 -16.20 1.49 25.21
C MET A 131 -15.08 0.77 24.44
N SER A 132 -14.27 -0.06 25.10
CA SER A 132 -13.22 -0.88 24.46
C SER A 132 -13.80 -1.83 23.42
N GLU A 133 -14.93 -2.47 23.74
CA GLU A 133 -15.65 -3.34 22.81
C GLU A 133 -16.21 -2.54 21.62
N LYS A 134 -16.79 -1.35 21.86
CA LYS A 134 -17.29 -0.47 20.79
C LYS A 134 -16.18 -0.06 19.82
N VAL A 135 -15.04 0.42 20.32
CA VAL A 135 -13.90 0.83 19.47
C VAL A 135 -13.31 -0.37 18.73
N THR A 136 -13.17 -1.51 19.41
CA THR A 136 -12.68 -2.75 18.78
C THR A 136 -13.61 -3.20 17.65
N ASN A 137 -14.93 -3.19 17.88
CA ASN A 137 -15.90 -3.62 16.87
C ASN A 137 -15.94 -2.68 15.65
N ASP A 138 -15.82 -1.37 15.86
CA ASP A 138 -15.67 -0.39 14.77
C ASP A 138 -14.39 -0.64 13.95
N ALA A 139 -13.25 -0.82 14.63
CA ALA A 139 -11.98 -1.13 13.99
C ALA A 139 -12.01 -2.45 13.20
N VAL A 140 -12.69 -3.48 13.73
CA VAL A 140 -12.89 -4.77 13.05
C VAL A 140 -13.75 -4.60 11.80
N ALA A 141 -14.88 -3.89 11.89
CA ALA A 141 -15.72 -3.63 10.73
C ALA A 141 -14.94 -2.90 9.63
N TYR A 142 -14.16 -1.90 10.04
CA TYR A 142 -13.36 -1.11 9.12
C TYR A 142 -12.26 -1.92 8.43
N ILE A 143 -11.44 -2.67 9.17
CA ILE A 143 -10.33 -3.43 8.59
C ILE A 143 -10.82 -4.55 7.66
N LYS A 144 -11.97 -5.16 7.98
CA LYS A 144 -12.58 -6.18 7.12
C LYS A 144 -13.07 -5.60 5.81
N ALA A 145 -13.71 -4.42 5.83
CA ALA A 145 -14.13 -3.72 4.62
C ALA A 145 -12.94 -3.34 3.72
N ILE A 146 -11.83 -2.88 4.32
CA ILE A 146 -10.58 -2.60 3.59
C ILE A 146 -10.05 -3.89 2.95
N ALA A 147 -9.93 -4.96 3.73
CA ALA A 147 -9.43 -6.24 3.26
C ALA A 147 -10.31 -6.81 2.14
N GLU A 148 -11.63 -6.77 2.28
CA GLU A 148 -12.58 -7.19 1.24
C GLU A 148 -12.39 -6.39 -0.06
N ARG A 149 -12.35 -5.06 0.05
CA ARG A 149 -12.18 -4.16 -1.10
C ARG A 149 -10.91 -4.46 -1.89
N ARG A 150 -9.85 -4.90 -1.22
CA ARG A 150 -8.55 -5.23 -1.82
C ARG A 150 -8.31 -6.73 -2.03
N GLY A 151 -9.29 -7.59 -1.75
CA GLY A 151 -9.15 -9.04 -1.93
C GLY A 151 -8.18 -9.72 -0.95
N ARG A 152 -7.96 -9.11 0.23
CA ARG A 152 -7.06 -9.62 1.28
C ARG A 152 -7.81 -10.45 2.31
N ASN A 153 -7.07 -11.23 3.10
CA ASN A 153 -7.63 -12.12 4.11
C ASN A 153 -8.34 -11.36 5.26
N GLN A 154 -9.67 -11.28 5.16
CA GLN A 154 -10.52 -10.62 6.16
C GLN A 154 -10.43 -11.27 7.56
N LYS A 155 -10.22 -12.59 7.63
CA LYS A 155 -10.14 -13.30 8.92
C LYS A 155 -8.86 -12.94 9.66
N TRP A 156 -7.74 -12.89 8.93
CA TRP A 156 -6.46 -12.44 9.47
C TRP A 156 -6.57 -10.96 9.91
N ALA A 157 -7.17 -10.11 9.09
CA ALA A 157 -7.36 -8.69 9.41
C ALA A 157 -8.18 -8.50 10.70
N GLU A 158 -9.27 -9.26 10.86
CA GLU A 158 -10.05 -9.26 12.10
C GLU A 158 -9.24 -9.74 13.30
N ASP A 159 -8.46 -10.82 13.16
CA ASP A 159 -7.64 -11.34 14.26
C ASP A 159 -6.50 -10.39 14.62
N ALA A 160 -5.94 -9.64 13.67
CA ALA A 160 -4.93 -8.62 13.94
C ALA A 160 -5.50 -7.55 14.89
N VAL A 161 -6.78 -7.20 14.75
CA VAL A 161 -7.48 -6.26 15.63
C VAL A 161 -7.95 -6.91 16.92
N ARG A 162 -8.63 -8.06 16.89
CA ARG A 162 -9.23 -8.66 18.09
C ARG A 162 -8.24 -9.39 18.99
N LYS A 163 -7.21 -10.00 18.40
CA LYS A 163 -6.28 -10.91 19.07
C LYS A 163 -4.85 -10.40 19.06
N SER A 164 -4.59 -9.24 18.44
CA SER A 164 -3.25 -8.66 18.32
C SER A 164 -2.24 -9.60 17.64
N ILE A 165 -2.69 -10.46 16.72
CA ILE A 165 -1.74 -11.32 16.00
C ILE A 165 -0.79 -10.47 15.16
N SER A 166 0.42 -10.99 14.96
CA SER A 166 1.43 -10.43 14.08
C SER A 166 2.02 -11.55 13.24
N SER A 167 2.47 -11.21 12.03
CA SER A 167 3.00 -12.17 11.07
C SER A 167 4.34 -11.73 10.50
N THR A 168 5.22 -12.70 10.23
CA THR A 168 6.41 -12.51 9.38
C THR A 168 5.99 -12.30 7.91
N PRO A 169 6.91 -11.89 7.02
CA PRO A 169 6.60 -11.72 5.60
C PRO A 169 6.06 -13.02 4.96
N GLU A 170 6.63 -14.17 5.29
CA GLU A 170 6.26 -15.48 4.74
C GLU A 170 4.86 -15.91 5.22
N GLU A 171 4.57 -15.71 6.50
CA GLU A 171 3.24 -15.97 7.07
C GLU A 171 2.19 -15.06 6.45
N ALA A 172 2.49 -13.76 6.32
CA ALA A 172 1.59 -12.78 5.73
C ALA A 172 1.32 -13.07 4.24
N LEU A 173 2.35 -13.44 3.47
CA LEU A 173 2.20 -13.82 2.06
C LEU A 173 1.35 -15.08 1.93
N LYS A 174 1.68 -16.13 2.70
CA LYS A 174 0.93 -17.39 2.70
C LYS A 174 -0.54 -17.20 3.11
N ALA A 175 -0.81 -16.28 4.03
CA ALA A 175 -2.15 -15.97 4.49
C ALA A 175 -2.93 -15.05 3.54
N GLY A 176 -2.34 -14.52 2.47
CA GLY A 176 -3.01 -13.57 1.55
C GLY A 176 -3.24 -12.19 2.18
N VAL A 177 -2.32 -11.77 3.05
CA VAL A 177 -2.30 -10.44 3.68
C VAL A 177 -1.50 -9.46 2.84
N ILE A 178 -0.39 -9.95 2.26
CA ILE A 178 0.48 -9.21 1.35
C ILE A 178 0.59 -9.94 0.00
N ASP A 179 1.11 -9.22 -0.98
CA ASP A 179 1.17 -9.64 -2.38
C ASP A 179 2.55 -10.13 -2.82
N VAL A 180 3.61 -9.67 -2.12
CA VAL A 180 5.01 -9.92 -2.50
C VAL A 180 5.98 -9.72 -1.33
N ILE A 181 7.08 -10.47 -1.34
CA ILE A 181 8.25 -10.24 -0.48
C ILE A 181 9.40 -9.79 -1.38
N ALA A 182 10.12 -8.74 -0.99
CA ALA A 182 11.24 -8.20 -1.76
C ALA A 182 12.36 -7.68 -0.84
N GLU A 183 13.62 -7.88 -1.21
CA GLU A 183 14.81 -7.50 -0.44
C GLU A 183 15.03 -5.98 -0.41
N ASP A 184 14.68 -5.31 -1.51
CA ASP A 184 14.82 -3.88 -1.73
C ASP A 184 13.80 -3.36 -2.76
N LEU A 185 13.85 -2.06 -3.03
CA LEU A 185 12.96 -1.39 -3.96
C LEU A 185 13.13 -1.88 -5.41
N GLU A 186 14.37 -2.16 -5.86
CA GLU A 186 14.61 -2.61 -7.22
C GLU A 186 13.97 -3.98 -7.46
N GLU A 187 14.19 -4.94 -6.55
CA GLU A 187 13.58 -6.26 -6.64
C GLU A 187 12.05 -6.19 -6.52
N LEU A 188 11.52 -5.29 -5.68
CA LEU A 188 10.09 -5.04 -5.57
C LEU A 188 9.50 -4.61 -6.93
N LEU A 189 10.12 -3.62 -7.58
CA LEU A 189 9.66 -3.10 -8.87
C LEU A 189 9.76 -4.15 -9.98
N GLU A 190 10.75 -5.04 -9.94
CA GLU A 190 10.80 -6.19 -10.87
C GLU A 190 9.67 -7.19 -10.63
N LYS A 191 9.37 -7.52 -9.37
CA LYS A 191 8.35 -8.53 -9.00
C LYS A 191 6.90 -8.07 -9.22
N ILE A 192 6.66 -6.76 -9.26
CA ILE A 192 5.32 -6.19 -9.50
C ILE A 192 5.10 -5.75 -10.94
N ASP A 193 6.15 -5.78 -11.78
CA ASP A 193 6.03 -5.49 -13.20
C ASP A 193 5.04 -6.44 -13.89
N GLY A 194 4.18 -5.88 -14.74
CA GLY A 194 3.10 -6.61 -15.42
C GLY A 194 1.90 -6.97 -14.54
N ARG A 195 1.91 -6.67 -13.23
CA ARG A 195 0.74 -6.92 -12.37
C ARG A 195 -0.42 -5.97 -12.71
N LYS A 196 -1.64 -6.47 -12.57
CA LYS A 196 -2.87 -5.69 -12.75
C LYS A 196 -3.39 -5.20 -11.42
N VAL A 197 -3.73 -3.92 -11.35
CA VAL A 197 -4.37 -3.31 -10.18
C VAL A 197 -5.69 -2.64 -10.58
N LYS A 198 -6.66 -2.64 -9.66
CA LYS A 198 -7.95 -1.97 -9.85
C LYS A 198 -7.91 -0.56 -9.28
N LEU A 199 -8.12 0.43 -10.13
CA LEU A 199 -8.27 1.85 -9.82
C LEU A 199 -9.74 2.27 -10.00
N PRO A 200 -10.16 3.44 -9.48
CA PRO A 200 -11.48 4.01 -9.77
C PRO A 200 -11.71 4.19 -11.28
N SER A 201 -10.68 4.57 -12.01
CA SER A 201 -10.69 4.76 -13.48
C SER A 201 -10.70 3.46 -14.29
N GLY A 202 -10.44 2.30 -13.67
CA GLY A 202 -10.40 0.99 -14.34
C GLY A 202 -9.21 0.13 -13.91
N GLU A 203 -8.92 -0.91 -14.67
CA GLU A 203 -7.75 -1.76 -14.44
C GLU A 203 -6.51 -1.14 -15.08
N LYS A 204 -5.40 -1.06 -14.34
CA LYS A 204 -4.07 -0.63 -14.84
C LYS A 204 -3.08 -1.79 -14.73
N VAL A 205 -2.30 -2.02 -15.78
CA VAL A 205 -1.14 -2.91 -15.77
C VAL A 205 0.09 -2.09 -15.36
N LEU A 206 0.86 -2.60 -14.41
CA LEU A 206 2.07 -1.94 -13.93
C LEU A 206 3.24 -2.17 -14.90
N HIS A 207 4.00 -1.11 -15.16
CA HIS A 207 5.23 -1.11 -15.95
C HIS A 207 6.37 -0.50 -15.14
N THR A 208 6.80 -1.23 -14.11
CA THR A 208 7.71 -0.75 -13.06
C THR A 208 9.16 -1.15 -13.29
N LYS A 209 9.43 -2.17 -14.11
CA LYS A 209 10.79 -2.64 -14.36
C LYS A 209 11.63 -1.58 -15.09
N GLY A 210 12.73 -1.15 -14.47
CA GLY A 210 13.63 -0.13 -15.02
C GLY A 210 13.02 1.28 -15.04
N ALA A 211 11.89 1.50 -14.38
CA ALA A 211 11.29 2.82 -14.26
C ALA A 211 12.19 3.77 -13.45
N LYS A 212 12.18 5.05 -13.81
CA LYS A 212 12.90 6.08 -13.05
C LYS A 212 12.25 6.25 -11.68
N ILE A 213 13.05 6.14 -10.62
CA ILE A 213 12.61 6.39 -9.24
C ILE A 213 12.77 7.88 -8.92
N VAL A 214 11.75 8.49 -8.33
CA VAL A 214 11.72 9.89 -7.89
C VAL A 214 11.33 9.96 -6.42
N GLU A 215 12.27 10.33 -5.57
CA GLU A 215 12.03 10.54 -4.15
C GLU A 215 11.16 11.78 -3.87
N ILE A 216 10.20 11.63 -2.95
CA ILE A 216 9.44 12.70 -2.32
C ILE A 216 10.05 12.92 -0.93
N ARG A 217 10.42 14.16 -0.64
CA ARG A 217 11.11 14.59 0.59
C ARG A 217 10.33 15.66 1.32
#